data_AF-A0A316V1Q4-F1
#
_entry.id   AF-A0A316V1Q4-F1
#
_cell.length_a   1.000
_cell.length_b   1.000
_cell.length_c   1.000
_cell.angle_alpha   90.00
_cell.angle_beta   90.00
_cell.angle_gamma   90.00
#
_symmetry.space_group_name_H-M   'P 1'
#
loop_
_entity.id
_entity.type
_entity.pdbx_description
1 polymer ?
#
loop_
_entity_poly.entity_id
_entity_poly.type
_entity_poly.pdbx_seq_one_letter_code
_entity_poly.pdbx_strand_id
1 'polypeptide(L)'
;MPGYDNPQTPGTPASGHYGSYDQPGSQQALNDQDGQYYHFSDKEAGAGAGGAGAGAAKGNWFSRHKLLTGIIAAVVLLAIALGAGLGAGLGSKSNSDSSSSSSANDSGSSSGSSSGSGKNSGSGSSSGGSSSSDKTITPLPKWNLTDTDTKMYGASLGSWLLLERWMNEDWMVNTAGADAWDEWTFIENLGRDKALAALKDHWDTWVTEADLDLMQSAGFNTIRIPVGYWAFVPAAEGEPYLAQSGQTEQLQKMFGWLHDRKMYASIDMHGMPGSQNGDQSSGHNTSSSSQKIGWFSDTNQQISMQAINAAISFIQGSNYSSVVNSIGIVNEPRPWDGSFSQSQKNSNAQITRDFYENAYQACKKAGIPAIFHHGFYSGSGTPAQYWADFATGKDPNYLAYEDHPYPGWFTPQNTSRSYMQNNVCQIVQGGVGYPVPMIITEWSSINGVYDDDWTRTYTNLQAAGYAWSGGSVFWSFKTTHSKTQVLALPDNLQDMYSAVTLINSGVIPKPSANQTNKQFLEAQSGADTCGQWPVESWTNPSTQGAGYSGRRRSLEESVSSDEMLMGKRRLD
;
A
#
# COMPACT_ATOMS: atom_id res chain seq x y z
N MET A 1 -16.25 -2.96 54.17
CA MET A 1 -15.94 -3.95 55.23
C MET A 1 -16.95 -3.76 56.37
N PRO A 2 -17.41 -4.83 57.03
CA PRO A 2 -18.11 -6.02 56.52
C PRO A 2 -19.44 -6.25 57.30
N GLY A 3 -20.41 -7.07 56.87
CA GLY A 3 -20.42 -8.54 56.84
C GLY A 3 -21.86 -9.03 56.56
N TYR A 4 -22.04 -10.03 55.71
CA TYR A 4 -22.31 -11.46 56.04
C TYR A 4 -23.69 -11.71 56.67
N ASP A 5 -24.61 -12.34 55.92
CA ASP A 5 -24.96 -13.76 56.11
C ASP A 5 -26.08 -14.23 55.16
N ASN A 6 -25.87 -15.41 54.57
CA ASN A 6 -26.85 -16.31 53.95
C ASN A 6 -27.14 -17.41 54.99
N PRO A 7 -28.30 -18.09 55.03
CA PRO A 7 -28.36 -19.38 54.32
C PRO A 7 -29.77 -19.95 53.94
N GLN A 8 -29.71 -21.00 53.09
CA GLN A 8 -30.59 -22.18 52.97
C GLN A 8 -31.71 -22.25 51.89
N THR A 9 -31.40 -23.05 50.86
CA THR A 9 -32.26 -23.96 50.06
C THR A 9 -32.89 -25.07 50.93
N PRO A 10 -34.01 -25.78 50.58
CA PRO A 10 -34.05 -26.71 49.42
C PRO A 10 -35.43 -26.98 48.77
N GLY A 11 -35.44 -27.54 47.55
CA GLY A 11 -36.64 -28.17 46.98
C GLY A 11 -36.62 -28.44 45.48
N THR A 12 -36.10 -29.60 45.08
CA THR A 12 -36.54 -30.38 43.90
C THR A 12 -37.05 -31.72 44.45
N PRO A 13 -38.05 -32.40 43.85
CA PRO A 13 -37.71 -33.30 42.74
C PRO A 13 -38.83 -33.63 41.72
N ALA A 14 -38.37 -34.31 40.66
CA ALA A 14 -39.05 -35.38 39.90
C ALA A 14 -40.10 -34.94 38.84
N SER A 15 -40.23 -35.58 37.67
CA SER A 15 -39.51 -36.66 36.99
C SER A 15 -40.21 -36.87 35.63
N GLY A 16 -39.52 -37.44 34.64
CA GLY A 16 -40.17 -37.90 33.41
C GLY A 16 -39.19 -38.23 32.29
N HIS A 17 -39.09 -39.52 31.96
CA HIS A 17 -37.97 -40.23 31.33
C HIS A 17 -38.17 -40.54 29.82
N TYR A 18 -37.03 -40.70 29.11
CA TYR A 18 -36.65 -41.61 28.00
C TYR A 18 -37.61 -41.82 26.78
N GLY A 19 -37.15 -41.93 25.52
CA GLY A 19 -35.81 -41.95 24.92
C GLY A 19 -35.86 -42.32 23.41
N SER A 20 -34.73 -42.03 22.72
CA SER A 20 -34.11 -42.67 21.52
C SER A 20 -34.87 -42.72 20.16
N TYR A 21 -34.27 -42.66 18.95
CA TYR A 21 -32.92 -42.93 18.41
C TYR A 21 -32.65 -42.14 17.09
N ASP A 22 -31.36 -41.92 16.81
CA ASP A 22 -30.61 -41.82 15.52
C ASP A 22 -30.64 -40.63 14.52
N GLN A 23 -29.40 -40.24 14.17
CA GLN A 23 -28.83 -39.18 13.28
C GLN A 23 -28.63 -39.67 11.82
N PRO A 24 -27.99 -38.95 10.85
CA PRO A 24 -27.56 -37.53 10.73
C PRO A 24 -27.91 -36.86 9.35
N GLY A 25 -27.64 -35.54 9.19
CA GLY A 25 -27.66 -34.88 7.88
C GLY A 25 -27.31 -33.38 7.84
N SER A 26 -26.03 -33.07 8.05
CA SER A 26 -25.24 -31.89 7.59
C SER A 26 -25.88 -30.48 7.53
N GLN A 27 -25.52 -29.65 8.51
CA GLN A 27 -25.51 -28.19 8.40
C GLN A 27 -24.14 -27.72 8.95
N GLN A 28 -23.20 -27.44 8.04
CA GLN A 28 -21.86 -26.97 8.42
C GLN A 28 -21.87 -25.44 8.44
N ALA A 29 -21.99 -24.88 9.64
CA ALA A 29 -21.62 -23.52 9.92
C ALA A 29 -20.09 -23.39 9.81
N LEU A 30 -19.63 -22.44 8.99
CA LEU A 30 -18.23 -22.02 8.94
C LEU A 30 -17.95 -21.22 10.21
N ASN A 31 -17.30 -21.87 11.18
CA ASN A 31 -16.61 -21.21 12.26
C ASN A 31 -15.28 -20.71 11.71
N ASP A 32 -15.18 -19.40 11.46
CA ASP A 32 -13.90 -18.73 11.26
C ASP A 32 -13.27 -18.50 12.64
N GLN A 33 -12.57 -19.52 13.13
CA GLN A 33 -11.50 -19.37 14.12
C GLN A 33 -10.17 -19.55 13.37
N ASP A 34 -9.49 -18.43 13.10
CA ASP A 34 -8.08 -18.24 13.42
C ASP A 34 -7.57 -16.96 12.73
N GLY A 35 -7.43 -15.91 13.53
CA GLY A 35 -6.57 -14.77 13.20
C GLY A 35 -5.11 -15.21 13.30
N GLN A 36 -4.59 -15.80 12.23
CA GLN A 36 -3.16 -16.08 12.06
C GLN A 36 -2.60 -15.01 11.12
N TYR A 37 -2.06 -13.94 11.70
CA TYR A 37 -1.18 -13.01 11.00
C TYR A 37 0.26 -13.38 11.32
N TYR A 38 1.10 -13.33 10.29
CA TYR A 38 2.45 -13.85 10.29
C TYR A 38 3.33 -13.25 11.40
N HIS A 39 3.70 -14.10 12.35
CA HIS A 39 4.95 -13.95 13.08
C HIS A 39 6.11 -14.29 12.14
N PHE A 40 7.04 -13.36 11.92
CA PHE A 40 8.38 -13.71 11.47
C PHE A 40 9.09 -14.37 12.64
N SER A 41 9.00 -15.71 12.72
CA SER A 41 9.83 -16.51 13.62
C SER A 41 10.83 -17.31 12.80
N ASP A 42 12.11 -17.15 13.13
CA ASP A 42 13.22 -17.94 12.62
C ASP A 42 12.91 -19.44 12.67
N LYS A 43 13.10 -20.13 11.54
CA LYS A 43 13.16 -21.59 11.52
C LYS A 43 14.55 -22.04 11.96
N GLU A 44 14.68 -22.42 13.21
CA GLU A 44 15.43 -23.63 13.56
C GLU A 44 14.43 -24.75 13.92
N ALA A 45 14.55 -25.88 13.22
CA ALA A 45 13.69 -27.04 13.39
C ALA A 45 13.95 -27.72 14.75
N GLY A 46 12.87 -27.93 15.51
CA GLY A 46 12.92 -28.39 16.88
C GLY A 46 12.82 -29.91 17.09
N ALA A 47 12.69 -30.28 18.37
CA ALA A 47 11.91 -31.41 18.87
C ALA A 47 11.81 -31.29 20.41
N GLY A 48 10.59 -31.41 20.95
CA GLY A 48 10.29 -31.15 22.36
C GLY A 48 10.60 -32.29 23.33
N ALA A 49 10.48 -31.98 24.62
CA ALA A 49 9.79 -32.74 25.67
C ALA A 49 10.24 -32.23 27.05
N GLY A 50 9.29 -31.98 27.95
CA GLY A 50 9.58 -31.61 29.33
C GLY A 50 10.09 -32.77 30.18
N GLY A 51 10.75 -32.43 31.28
CA GLY A 51 10.79 -33.26 32.50
C GLY A 51 12.14 -33.86 32.92
N ALA A 52 12.71 -33.24 33.96
CA ALA A 52 13.51 -33.83 35.06
C ALA A 52 14.93 -34.40 34.81
N GLY A 53 15.87 -33.91 35.63
CA GLY A 53 16.80 -34.77 36.36
C GLY A 53 18.28 -34.84 35.91
N ALA A 54 19.14 -34.20 36.71
CA ALA A 54 20.51 -34.60 37.11
C ALA A 54 21.63 -34.81 36.05
N GLY A 55 22.83 -34.30 36.39
CA GLY A 55 23.95 -34.05 35.49
C GLY A 55 24.73 -35.25 34.94
N ALA A 56 25.51 -35.00 33.89
CA ALA A 56 26.69 -35.77 33.48
C ALA A 56 27.57 -34.97 32.49
N ALA A 57 28.86 -35.34 32.43
CA ALA A 57 30.01 -34.57 31.98
C ALA A 57 30.09 -34.17 30.48
N LYS A 58 30.78 -33.05 30.21
CA LYS A 58 31.15 -32.55 28.86
C LYS A 58 32.13 -33.51 28.16
N GLY A 59 31.71 -34.11 27.04
CA GLY A 59 32.56 -34.90 26.15
C GLY A 59 33.06 -34.08 24.95
N ASN A 60 34.35 -34.22 24.62
CA ASN A 60 35.06 -33.44 23.62
C ASN A 60 34.67 -33.83 22.16
N TRP A 61 34.15 -32.86 21.40
CA TRP A 61 33.53 -33.01 20.05
C TRP A 61 34.46 -33.71 19.03
N PHE A 62 35.76 -33.44 19.09
CA PHE A 62 36.77 -33.96 18.16
C PHE A 62 36.94 -35.49 18.19
N SER A 63 36.56 -36.15 19.28
CA SER A 63 36.69 -37.61 19.41
C SER A 63 35.61 -38.40 18.67
N ARG A 64 34.46 -37.78 18.37
CA ARG A 64 33.27 -38.43 17.80
C ARG A 64 33.14 -38.27 16.27
N HIS A 65 33.88 -37.35 15.65
CA HIS A 65 33.77 -37.05 14.22
C HIS A 65 35.11 -37.08 13.49
N LYS A 66 35.93 -38.13 13.72
CA LYS A 66 37.28 -38.28 13.16
C LYS A 66 37.35 -38.20 11.62
N LEU A 67 36.27 -38.60 10.94
CA LEU A 67 36.19 -38.53 9.47
C LEU A 67 35.96 -37.09 8.99
N LEU A 68 35.10 -36.34 9.68
CA LEU A 68 34.74 -34.96 9.33
C LEU A 68 35.90 -33.99 9.62
N THR A 69 36.61 -34.20 10.73
CA THR A 69 37.81 -33.43 11.07
C THR A 69 38.97 -33.70 10.10
N GLY A 70 39.10 -34.93 9.59
CA GLY A 70 40.06 -35.27 8.54
C GLY A 70 39.77 -34.57 7.20
N ILE A 71 38.48 -34.48 6.82
CA ILE A 71 38.05 -33.80 5.59
C ILE A 71 38.31 -32.29 5.68
N ILE A 72 37.97 -31.66 6.81
CA ILE A 72 38.21 -30.23 7.01
C ILE A 72 39.71 -29.91 7.00
N ALA A 73 40.55 -30.74 7.63
CA ALA A 73 42.00 -30.57 7.59
C ALA A 73 42.59 -30.72 6.17
N ALA A 74 42.07 -31.65 5.36
CA ALA A 74 42.50 -31.84 3.98
C ALA A 74 42.13 -30.64 3.09
N VAL A 75 40.95 -30.05 3.26
CA VAL A 75 40.50 -28.86 2.52
C VAL A 75 41.35 -27.64 2.87
N VAL A 76 41.67 -27.44 4.15
CA VAL A 76 42.53 -26.34 4.60
C VAL A 76 43.97 -26.50 4.06
N LEU A 77 44.52 -27.71 4.05
CA LEU A 77 45.84 -27.98 3.48
C LEU A 77 45.89 -27.76 1.96
N LEU A 78 44.81 -28.08 1.23
CA LEU A 78 44.70 -27.82 -0.20
C LEU A 78 44.64 -26.30 -0.50
N ALA A 79 43.92 -25.53 0.32
CA ALA A 79 43.85 -24.08 0.18
C ALA A 79 45.21 -23.40 0.43
N ILE A 80 45.99 -23.88 1.41
CA ILE A 80 47.34 -23.37 1.69
C ILE A 80 48.31 -23.72 0.56
N ALA A 81 48.22 -24.93 -0.01
CA ALA A 81 49.06 -25.34 -1.14
C ALA A 81 48.78 -24.53 -2.42
N LEU A 82 47.53 -24.15 -2.67
CA LEU A 82 47.15 -23.32 -3.82
C LEU A 82 47.52 -21.84 -3.61
N GLY A 83 47.42 -21.33 -2.38
CA GLY A 83 47.81 -19.96 -2.03
C GLY A 83 49.33 -19.70 -2.09
N ALA A 84 50.16 -20.72 -1.87
CA ALA A 84 51.62 -20.60 -1.93
C ALA A 84 52.20 -20.69 -3.37
N GLY A 85 51.40 -21.13 -4.35
CA GLY A 85 51.85 -21.35 -5.74
C GLY A 85 51.82 -20.12 -6.66
N LEU A 86 51.24 -18.99 -6.23
CA LEU A 86 51.07 -17.77 -7.04
C LEU A 86 51.88 -16.56 -6.54
N GLY A 87 52.76 -16.76 -5.56
CA GLY A 87 53.49 -15.68 -4.87
C GLY A 87 55.00 -15.62 -5.12
N ALA A 88 55.52 -16.16 -6.22
CA ALA A 88 56.95 -16.09 -6.54
C ALA A 88 57.19 -15.79 -8.02
N GLY A 89 57.41 -14.51 -8.35
CA GLY A 89 57.80 -14.13 -9.71
C GLY A 89 57.69 -12.66 -10.09
N LEU A 90 58.03 -11.71 -9.21
CA LEU A 90 58.21 -10.31 -9.60
C LEU A 90 59.49 -9.75 -8.95
N GLY A 91 60.44 -9.34 -9.79
CA GLY A 91 61.69 -8.71 -9.35
C GLY A 91 62.63 -8.30 -10.49
N SER A 92 62.43 -7.07 -11.00
CA SER A 92 63.45 -6.06 -11.36
C SER A 92 64.53 -6.30 -12.44
N LYS A 93 64.55 -5.48 -13.51
CA LYS A 93 65.63 -4.50 -13.82
C LYS A 93 65.54 -3.80 -15.21
N SER A 94 65.58 -2.45 -15.16
CA SER A 94 66.35 -1.43 -15.92
C SER A 94 66.55 -1.43 -17.45
N ASN A 95 66.21 -0.27 -18.05
CA ASN A 95 66.83 0.55 -19.11
C ASN A 95 67.81 -0.07 -20.13
N SER A 96 67.57 0.19 -21.43
CA SER A 96 68.42 1.06 -22.29
C SER A 96 67.90 1.14 -23.74
N ASP A 97 68.27 2.24 -24.38
CA ASP A 97 67.85 2.81 -25.67
C ASP A 97 68.10 1.95 -26.92
N SER A 98 67.32 2.17 -27.99
CA SER A 98 67.83 2.67 -29.30
C SER A 98 66.77 2.66 -30.43
N SER A 99 66.51 3.88 -30.92
CA SER A 99 66.34 4.32 -32.32
C SER A 99 65.80 3.37 -33.42
N SER A 100 64.72 3.81 -34.09
CA SER A 100 64.67 4.10 -35.55
C SER A 100 63.26 4.56 -35.95
N SER A 101 63.07 5.84 -36.28
CA SER A 101 62.79 6.35 -37.64
C SER A 101 61.79 5.49 -38.43
N SER A 102 60.58 5.94 -38.76
CA SER A 102 60.37 7.00 -39.76
C SER A 102 58.88 7.39 -39.85
N SER A 103 58.66 8.70 -39.90
CA SER A 103 57.79 9.46 -40.84
C SER A 103 56.40 8.89 -41.17
N ALA A 104 55.28 9.48 -40.72
CA ALA A 104 54.75 10.83 -41.02
C ALA A 104 54.33 11.05 -42.48
N ASN A 105 53.01 11.13 -42.73
CA ASN A 105 52.27 12.35 -43.10
C ASN A 105 50.91 11.93 -43.68
N ASP A 106 49.77 12.41 -43.20
CA ASP A 106 49.29 13.78 -42.97
C ASP A 106 48.65 14.43 -44.21
N SER A 107 47.70 15.30 -43.90
CA SER A 107 47.01 16.33 -44.69
C SER A 107 45.77 15.88 -45.46
N GLY A 108 44.68 16.63 -45.45
CA GLY A 108 44.38 17.93 -44.83
C GLY A 108 42.88 18.19 -44.99
N SER A 109 42.19 18.86 -44.06
CA SER A 109 42.32 20.24 -43.60
C SER A 109 41.42 21.22 -44.36
N SER A 110 40.96 22.19 -43.58
CA SER A 110 40.57 23.57 -43.91
C SER A 110 39.07 23.85 -43.93
N SER A 111 38.56 24.98 -43.45
CA SER A 111 39.01 26.05 -42.54
C SER A 111 37.96 27.17 -42.65
N GLY A 112 37.83 28.03 -41.64
CA GLY A 112 37.21 29.33 -41.85
C GLY A 112 36.97 30.11 -40.56
N SER A 113 37.93 30.97 -40.21
CA SER A 113 37.90 31.91 -39.08
C SER A 113 38.03 33.35 -39.60
N SER A 114 37.53 34.34 -38.84
CA SER A 114 38.08 35.72 -38.69
C SER A 114 37.20 36.48 -37.68
N SER A 115 37.64 36.88 -36.48
CA SER A 115 38.61 37.92 -36.03
C SER A 115 38.04 39.34 -35.89
N GLY A 116 38.24 39.98 -34.72
CA GLY A 116 38.11 41.43 -34.54
C GLY A 116 38.11 41.90 -33.06
N SER A 117 39.10 42.70 -32.67
CA SER A 117 39.35 43.22 -31.30
C SER A 117 38.74 44.61 -31.05
N GLY A 118 38.51 44.99 -29.78
CA GLY A 118 38.30 46.39 -29.37
C GLY A 118 38.00 46.59 -27.87
N LYS A 119 38.76 47.45 -27.19
CA LYS A 119 38.49 48.01 -25.83
C LYS A 119 37.81 49.37 -25.97
N ASN A 120 36.82 49.70 -25.12
CA ASN A 120 36.72 50.89 -24.23
C ASN A 120 35.26 51.26 -23.89
N SER A 121 35.03 51.52 -22.60
CA SER A 121 34.02 52.35 -21.88
C SER A 121 32.70 52.82 -22.53
N GLY A 122 31.58 52.64 -21.82
CA GLY A 122 30.33 53.38 -22.03
C GLY A 122 29.17 52.92 -21.14
N SER A 123 28.80 53.75 -20.17
CA SER A 123 27.64 53.60 -19.28
C SER A 123 26.31 53.50 -20.05
N GLY A 124 25.41 52.63 -19.61
CA GLY A 124 24.09 52.44 -20.22
C GLY A 124 23.20 51.54 -19.37
N SER A 125 22.63 52.12 -18.31
CA SER A 125 21.58 51.50 -17.51
C SER A 125 20.35 51.23 -18.38
N SER A 126 20.00 49.98 -18.60
CA SER A 126 18.67 49.58 -19.06
C SER A 126 18.19 48.39 -18.23
N SER A 127 17.41 48.70 -17.21
CA SER A 127 16.57 47.79 -16.46
C SER A 127 15.57 47.10 -17.40
N GLY A 128 15.96 45.95 -17.93
CA GLY A 128 15.05 44.99 -18.55
C GLY A 128 14.37 44.19 -17.45
N GLY A 129 13.33 44.76 -16.84
CA GLY A 129 12.41 44.00 -16.01
C GLY A 129 11.73 42.96 -16.89
N SER A 130 12.19 41.71 -16.82
CA SER A 130 11.44 40.58 -17.33
C SER A 130 10.23 40.42 -16.41
N SER A 131 9.13 41.07 -16.74
CA SER A 131 7.84 40.75 -16.17
C SER A 131 7.51 39.32 -16.62
N SER A 132 7.80 38.34 -15.77
CA SER A 132 7.15 37.05 -15.85
C SER A 132 5.66 37.35 -15.73
N SER A 133 4.95 37.35 -16.86
CA SER A 133 3.50 37.32 -16.84
C SER A 133 3.12 36.08 -16.04
N ASP A 134 2.66 36.27 -14.80
CA ASP A 134 2.13 35.19 -13.98
C ASP A 134 1.10 34.45 -14.83
N LYS A 135 1.42 33.21 -15.22
CA LYS A 135 0.48 32.37 -15.94
C LYS A 135 -0.74 32.21 -15.02
N THR A 136 -1.87 32.78 -15.41
CA THR A 136 -3.12 32.57 -14.70
C THR A 136 -3.45 31.08 -14.75
N ILE A 137 -3.44 30.41 -13.59
CA ILE A 137 -3.75 28.99 -13.48
C ILE A 137 -5.26 28.82 -13.50
N THR A 138 -5.80 28.27 -14.58
CA THR A 138 -7.23 27.94 -14.66
C THR A 138 -7.54 26.75 -13.76
N PRO A 139 -8.45 26.86 -12.78
CA PRO A 139 -8.80 25.74 -11.93
C PRO A 139 -9.34 24.55 -12.71
N LEU A 140 -8.98 23.32 -12.29
CA LEU A 140 -9.64 22.11 -12.77
C LEU A 140 -11.11 22.09 -12.31
N PRO A 141 -12.01 21.39 -13.04
CA PRO A 141 -13.35 21.14 -12.54
C PRO A 141 -13.31 20.51 -11.15
N LYS A 142 -14.20 20.94 -10.26
CA LYS A 142 -14.28 20.34 -8.92
C LYS A 142 -14.64 18.86 -9.06
N TRP A 143 -13.87 17.99 -8.40
CA TRP A 143 -14.18 16.57 -8.35
C TRP A 143 -15.53 16.34 -7.65
N ASN A 144 -16.34 15.47 -8.22
CA ASN A 144 -17.64 15.07 -7.67
C ASN A 144 -17.63 13.56 -7.39
N LEU A 145 -17.59 13.19 -6.11
CA LEU A 145 -17.60 11.78 -5.70
C LEU A 145 -18.86 11.02 -6.14
N THR A 146 -19.96 11.73 -6.40
CA THR A 146 -21.24 11.13 -6.82
C THR A 146 -21.47 11.18 -8.34
N ASP A 147 -20.46 11.59 -9.10
CA ASP A 147 -20.54 11.58 -10.56
C ASP A 147 -20.69 10.14 -11.07
N THR A 148 -21.76 9.91 -11.82
CA THR A 148 -22.06 8.60 -12.40
C THR A 148 -21.24 8.32 -13.66
N ASP A 149 -20.56 9.32 -14.23
CA ASP A 149 -19.80 9.22 -15.48
C ASP A 149 -18.28 9.36 -15.31
N THR A 150 -17.83 9.78 -14.12
CA THR A 150 -16.40 9.90 -13.78
C THR A 150 -16.10 9.09 -12.53
N LYS A 151 -15.19 8.11 -12.66
CA LYS A 151 -14.74 7.23 -11.57
C LYS A 151 -13.28 7.51 -11.24
N MET A 152 -12.89 7.36 -9.97
CA MET A 152 -11.47 7.35 -9.64
C MET A 152 -10.82 6.16 -10.36
N TYR A 153 -9.76 6.44 -11.10
CA TYR A 153 -8.95 5.41 -11.73
C TYR A 153 -7.50 5.90 -11.76
N GLY A 154 -6.61 5.16 -11.12
CA GLY A 154 -5.30 5.69 -10.78
C GLY A 154 -4.32 4.68 -10.22
N ALA A 155 -3.17 5.18 -9.79
CA ALA A 155 -2.21 4.44 -8.97
C ALA A 155 -1.72 5.29 -7.79
N SER A 156 -1.29 4.62 -6.72
CA SER A 156 -0.70 5.25 -5.53
C SER A 156 0.81 5.43 -5.72
N LEU A 157 1.36 6.54 -5.26
CA LEU A 157 2.82 6.77 -5.23
C LEU A 157 3.45 6.19 -3.94
N GLY A 158 3.29 4.88 -3.75
CA GLY A 158 3.88 4.16 -2.62
C GLY A 158 5.41 4.30 -2.58
N SER A 159 5.96 4.27 -1.37
CA SER A 159 7.39 4.49 -1.10
C SER A 159 7.96 5.82 -1.62
N TRP A 160 7.14 6.84 -1.97
CA TRP A 160 7.65 8.15 -2.42
C TRP A 160 7.93 9.11 -1.25
N LEU A 161 6.89 9.69 -0.65
CA LEU A 161 7.02 10.66 0.47
C LEU A 161 6.92 10.01 1.85
N LEU A 162 6.64 8.71 1.89
CA LEU A 162 6.74 7.84 3.07
C LEU A 162 7.39 6.55 2.58
N LEU A 163 8.49 6.11 3.20
CA LEU A 163 9.23 4.93 2.75
C LEU A 163 8.61 3.60 3.18
N GLU A 164 8.52 2.68 2.22
CA GLU A 164 8.25 1.27 2.46
C GLU A 164 9.37 0.43 1.85
N ARG A 165 10.06 -0.32 2.71
CA ARG A 165 11.26 -1.07 2.32
C ARG A 165 10.97 -2.15 1.31
N TRP A 166 9.85 -2.86 1.43
CA TRP A 166 9.53 -3.95 0.49
C TRP A 166 9.44 -3.47 -0.97
N MET A 167 9.13 -2.19 -1.22
CA MET A 167 9.05 -1.64 -2.58
C MET A 167 10.41 -1.27 -3.17
N ASN A 168 11.42 -0.93 -2.35
CA ASN A 168 12.75 -0.48 -2.77
C ASN A 168 13.86 -0.98 -1.83
N GLU A 169 13.89 -2.29 -1.60
CA GLU A 169 14.63 -2.88 -0.49
C GLU A 169 16.15 -2.72 -0.62
N ASP A 170 16.71 -3.04 -1.78
CA ASP A 170 18.15 -2.94 -1.99
C ASP A 170 18.65 -1.50 -1.77
N TRP A 171 17.89 -0.48 -2.18
CA TRP A 171 18.26 0.92 -1.95
C TRP A 171 18.24 1.27 -0.45
N MET A 172 17.18 0.91 0.27
CA MET A 172 17.10 1.19 1.72
C MET A 172 18.22 0.49 2.49
N VAL A 173 18.49 -0.78 2.18
CA VAL A 173 19.55 -1.56 2.83
C VAL A 173 20.93 -1.01 2.52
N ASN A 174 21.22 -0.68 1.26
CA ASN A 174 22.52 -0.12 0.88
C ASN A 174 22.75 1.29 1.45
N THR A 175 21.68 2.06 1.64
CA THR A 175 21.78 3.45 2.11
C THR A 175 21.87 3.51 3.62
N ALA A 176 20.97 2.85 4.33
CA ALA A 176 20.79 3.00 5.78
C ALA A 176 21.07 1.74 6.60
N GLY A 177 21.43 0.61 5.97
CA GLY A 177 21.76 -0.64 6.65
C GLY A 177 20.65 -1.68 6.64
N ALA A 178 21.01 -2.93 6.94
CA ALA A 178 20.11 -4.08 6.85
C ALA A 178 18.94 -4.06 7.84
N ASP A 179 19.03 -3.25 8.89
CA ASP A 179 18.02 -3.05 9.93
C ASP A 179 17.15 -1.79 9.71
N ALA A 180 17.30 -1.09 8.58
CA ALA A 180 16.35 -0.06 8.18
C ALA A 180 15.04 -0.75 7.73
N TRP A 181 14.13 -1.03 8.66
CA TRP A 181 12.87 -1.73 8.42
C TRP A 181 11.74 -0.81 7.93
N ASP A 182 11.90 0.49 8.14
CA ASP A 182 10.92 1.55 7.93
C ASP A 182 11.63 2.92 7.84
N GLU A 183 10.88 4.00 7.63
CA GLU A 183 11.42 5.36 7.59
C GLU A 183 12.02 5.80 8.94
N TRP A 184 11.43 5.37 10.06
CA TRP A 184 11.94 5.65 11.40
C TRP A 184 13.39 5.21 11.57
N THR A 185 13.64 3.92 11.40
CA THR A 185 14.96 3.30 11.55
C THR A 185 15.93 3.76 10.47
N PHE A 186 15.43 4.01 9.25
CA PHE A 186 16.23 4.63 8.18
C PHE A 186 16.84 5.98 8.62
N ILE A 187 16.04 6.84 9.24
CA ILE A 187 16.50 8.15 9.71
C ILE A 187 17.42 8.02 10.91
N GLU A 188 17.11 7.14 11.87
CA GLU A 188 17.97 6.89 13.04
C GLU A 188 19.37 6.41 12.63
N ASN A 189 19.45 5.45 11.69
CA ASN A 189 20.72 4.88 11.24
C ASN A 189 21.61 5.89 10.53
N LEU A 190 21.03 6.80 9.75
CA LEU A 190 21.77 7.81 8.99
C LEU A 190 22.08 9.07 9.81
N GLY A 191 21.21 9.40 10.76
CA GLY A 191 21.14 10.72 11.36
C GLY A 191 20.57 11.78 10.40
N ARG A 192 20.15 12.92 10.97
CA ARG A 192 19.35 13.95 10.31
C ARG A 192 19.88 14.38 8.93
N ASP A 193 21.15 14.78 8.83
CA ASP A 193 21.67 15.42 7.62
C ASP A 193 21.82 14.44 6.45
N LYS A 194 22.32 13.21 6.73
CA LYS A 194 22.45 12.17 5.71
C LYS A 194 21.09 11.63 5.28
N ALA A 195 20.17 11.45 6.23
CA ALA A 195 18.81 11.06 5.92
C ALA A 195 18.12 12.10 5.02
N LEU A 196 18.27 13.40 5.32
CA LEU A 196 17.68 14.45 4.49
C LEU A 196 18.23 14.46 3.06
N ALA A 197 19.54 14.30 2.91
CA ALA A 197 20.18 14.24 1.60
C ALA A 197 19.69 13.02 0.80
N ALA A 198 19.65 11.85 1.41
CA ALA A 198 19.16 10.61 0.78
C ALA A 198 17.67 10.69 0.41
N LEU A 199 16.83 11.22 1.31
CA LEU A 199 15.40 11.38 1.06
C LEU A 199 15.13 12.38 -0.07
N LYS A 200 15.86 13.50 -0.15
CA LYS A 200 15.70 14.45 -1.26
C LYS A 200 16.08 13.85 -2.61
N ASP A 201 17.20 13.13 -2.68
CA ASP A 201 17.62 12.41 -3.89
C ASP A 201 16.57 11.38 -4.31
N HIS A 202 16.04 10.61 -3.34
CA HIS A 202 14.95 9.67 -3.58
C HIS A 202 13.67 10.36 -4.05
N TRP A 203 13.23 11.45 -3.40
CA TRP A 203 12.02 12.18 -3.81
C TRP A 203 12.12 12.74 -5.23
N ASP A 204 13.31 13.16 -5.65
CA ASP A 204 13.55 13.72 -6.98
C ASP A 204 13.70 12.65 -8.08
N THR A 205 13.96 11.39 -7.73
CA THR A 205 14.27 10.32 -8.70
C THR A 205 13.31 9.13 -8.68
N TRP A 206 12.58 8.91 -7.58
CA TRP A 206 11.62 7.80 -7.46
C TRP A 206 10.41 7.99 -8.37
N VAL A 207 9.88 9.22 -8.45
CA VAL A 207 8.81 9.61 -9.35
C VAL A 207 9.25 10.83 -10.15
N THR A 208 9.16 10.71 -11.48
CA THR A 208 9.53 11.77 -12.43
C THR A 208 8.30 12.29 -13.16
N GLU A 209 8.42 13.44 -13.81
CA GLU A 209 7.30 13.98 -14.60
C GLU A 209 6.89 13.05 -15.76
N ALA A 210 7.85 12.36 -16.38
CA ALA A 210 7.59 11.42 -17.47
C ALA A 210 6.75 10.21 -17.04
N ASP A 211 6.82 9.83 -15.76
CA ASP A 211 6.00 8.75 -15.22
C ASP A 211 4.50 9.10 -15.24
N LEU A 212 4.17 10.39 -15.09
CA LEU A 212 2.78 10.87 -15.18
C LEU A 212 2.24 10.83 -16.61
N ASP A 213 3.10 10.98 -17.63
CA ASP A 213 2.69 10.80 -19.04
C ASP A 213 2.29 9.35 -19.31
N LEU A 214 3.06 8.39 -18.76
CA LEU A 214 2.73 6.97 -18.86
C LEU A 214 1.39 6.67 -18.19
N MET A 215 1.19 7.15 -16.96
CA MET A 215 -0.05 6.98 -16.20
C MET A 215 -1.24 7.62 -16.90
N GLN A 216 -1.11 8.85 -17.39
CA GLN A 216 -2.16 9.51 -18.18
C GLN A 216 -2.49 8.70 -19.44
N SER A 217 -1.48 8.12 -20.12
CA SER A 217 -1.70 7.29 -21.31
C SER A 217 -2.46 5.98 -21.01
N ALA A 218 -2.42 5.51 -19.77
CA ALA A 218 -3.20 4.37 -19.29
C ALA A 218 -4.64 4.76 -18.88
N GLY A 219 -5.01 6.03 -19.03
CA GLY A 219 -6.34 6.54 -18.67
C GLY A 219 -6.49 6.90 -17.20
N PHE A 220 -5.40 6.92 -16.43
CA PHE A 220 -5.44 7.34 -15.03
C PHE A 220 -5.82 8.83 -14.95
N ASN A 221 -6.76 9.12 -14.06
CA ASN A 221 -7.24 10.48 -13.78
C ASN A 221 -6.91 10.93 -12.35
N THR A 222 -6.49 10.02 -11.47
CA THR A 222 -6.22 10.28 -10.06
C THR A 222 -4.90 9.65 -9.67
N ILE A 223 -4.11 10.35 -8.85
CA ILE A 223 -2.92 9.81 -8.18
C ILE A 223 -3.15 9.92 -6.68
N ARG A 224 -3.05 8.79 -5.96
CA ARG A 224 -3.05 8.80 -4.49
C ARG A 224 -1.62 9.00 -3.99
N ILE A 225 -1.43 9.91 -3.05
CA ILE A 225 -0.11 10.30 -2.56
C ILE A 225 -0.04 10.02 -1.05
N PRO A 226 0.51 8.86 -0.65
CA PRO A 226 0.85 8.57 0.74
C PRO A 226 1.83 9.60 1.29
N VAL A 227 1.48 10.21 2.43
CA VAL A 227 2.35 11.17 3.12
C VAL A 227 2.22 11.04 4.64
N GLY A 228 3.36 11.10 5.33
CA GLY A 228 3.39 11.14 6.80
C GLY A 228 2.97 12.50 7.35
N TYR A 229 2.35 12.52 8.53
CA TYR A 229 1.91 13.75 9.19
C TYR A 229 3.04 14.78 9.41
N TRP A 230 4.29 14.30 9.53
CA TRP A 230 5.50 15.11 9.67
C TRP A 230 5.79 16.02 8.47
N ALA A 231 5.14 15.79 7.31
CA ALA A 231 5.20 16.74 6.20
C ALA A 231 4.57 18.11 6.54
N PHE A 232 3.57 18.13 7.43
CA PHE A 232 2.73 19.31 7.67
C PHE A 232 2.91 19.95 9.04
N VAL A 233 3.28 19.17 10.05
CA VAL A 233 3.46 19.62 11.44
C VAL A 233 4.75 19.07 12.02
N PRO A 234 5.25 19.62 13.15
CA PRO A 234 6.39 19.05 13.85
C PRO A 234 6.16 17.57 14.20
N ALA A 235 7.24 16.78 14.14
CA ALA A 235 7.21 15.40 14.62
C ALA A 235 6.87 15.36 16.12
N ALA A 236 6.15 14.33 16.54
CA ALA A 236 5.83 14.05 17.91
C ALA A 236 7.10 13.76 18.71
N GLU A 237 7.02 13.93 20.03
CA GLU A 237 8.16 13.81 20.91
C GLU A 237 8.80 12.41 20.81
N GLY A 238 10.11 12.39 20.56
CA GLY A 238 10.89 11.16 20.43
C GLY A 238 10.87 10.53 19.04
N GLU A 239 10.10 11.06 18.09
CA GLU A 239 10.09 10.56 16.71
C GLU A 239 11.22 11.21 15.87
N PRO A 240 11.97 10.42 15.06
CA PRO A 240 13.16 10.90 14.34
C PRO A 240 12.81 11.65 13.05
N TYR A 241 11.54 11.67 12.65
CA TYR A 241 11.09 12.15 11.34
C TYR A 241 11.61 13.54 10.99
N LEU A 242 11.96 13.72 9.71
CA LEU A 242 12.41 15.00 9.18
C LEU A 242 11.20 15.89 8.89
N ALA A 243 10.66 16.48 9.96
CA ALA A 243 9.46 17.31 9.87
C ALA A 243 9.68 18.53 8.96
N GLN A 244 8.70 18.79 8.08
CA GLN A 244 8.60 19.97 7.23
C GLN A 244 9.92 20.31 6.51
N SER A 245 10.56 19.31 5.89
CA SER A 245 11.93 19.40 5.38
C SER A 245 12.05 19.33 3.85
N GLY A 246 10.93 19.28 3.13
CA GLY A 246 10.89 19.25 1.66
C GLY A 246 9.64 18.62 1.03
N GLN A 247 8.82 17.92 1.82
CA GLN A 247 7.70 17.11 1.32
C GLN A 247 6.60 17.98 0.70
N THR A 248 6.28 19.13 1.29
CA THR A 248 5.26 20.06 0.76
C THR A 248 5.72 20.73 -0.54
N GLU A 249 7.02 20.98 -0.71
CA GLU A 249 7.58 21.45 -1.98
C GLU A 249 7.44 20.38 -3.08
N GLN A 250 7.66 19.10 -2.75
CA GLN A 250 7.44 17.99 -3.69
C GLN A 250 5.96 17.83 -4.06
N LEU A 251 5.05 17.97 -3.09
CA LEU A 251 3.60 18.00 -3.35
C LEU A 251 3.22 19.17 -4.28
N GLN A 252 3.76 20.36 -4.04
CA GLN A 252 3.51 21.53 -4.89
C GLN A 252 4.01 21.31 -6.33
N LYS A 253 5.18 20.68 -6.50
CA LYS A 253 5.72 20.28 -7.81
C LYS A 253 4.78 19.29 -8.51
N MET A 254 4.35 18.24 -7.80
CA MET A 254 3.42 17.24 -8.30
C MET A 254 2.07 17.83 -8.70
N PHE A 255 1.53 18.77 -7.93
CA PHE A 255 0.26 19.44 -8.29
C PHE A 255 0.35 20.20 -9.61
N GLY A 256 1.49 20.84 -9.89
CA GLY A 256 1.73 21.46 -11.19
C GLY A 256 1.71 20.43 -12.34
N TRP A 257 2.43 19.32 -12.16
CA TRP A 257 2.48 18.27 -13.18
C TRP A 257 1.12 17.59 -13.44
N LEU A 258 0.32 17.40 -12.39
CA LEU A 258 -1.03 16.85 -12.49
C LEU A 258 -2.00 17.84 -13.14
N HIS A 259 -1.88 19.14 -12.82
CA HIS A 259 -2.67 20.20 -13.44
C HIS A 259 -2.49 20.23 -14.95
N ASP A 260 -1.25 20.20 -15.43
CA ASP A 260 -0.92 20.18 -16.87
C ASP A 260 -1.54 18.97 -17.60
N ARG A 261 -1.80 17.88 -16.86
CA ARG A 261 -2.39 16.63 -17.34
C ARG A 261 -3.89 16.47 -17.04
N LYS A 262 -4.52 17.46 -16.39
CA LYS A 262 -5.91 17.38 -15.90
C LYS A 262 -6.17 16.14 -15.05
N MET A 263 -5.17 15.72 -14.28
CA MET A 263 -5.25 14.65 -13.31
C MET A 263 -5.41 15.26 -11.91
N TYR A 264 -5.94 14.47 -10.99
CA TYR A 264 -6.20 14.88 -9.61
C TYR A 264 -5.26 14.18 -8.64
N ALA A 265 -5.03 14.81 -7.49
CA ALA A 265 -4.32 14.24 -6.36
C ALA A 265 -5.30 13.90 -5.23
N SER A 266 -5.23 12.68 -4.72
CA SER A 266 -5.80 12.31 -3.41
C SER A 266 -4.66 12.27 -2.40
N ILE A 267 -4.64 13.21 -1.45
CA ILE A 267 -3.62 13.25 -0.40
C ILE A 267 -4.01 12.26 0.69
N ASP A 268 -3.18 11.26 0.94
CA ASP A 268 -3.48 10.24 1.94
C ASP A 268 -2.56 10.40 3.15
N MET A 269 -3.17 10.62 4.32
CA MET A 269 -2.45 10.74 5.59
C MET A 269 -2.03 9.34 6.05
N HIS A 270 -0.92 8.89 5.49
CA HIS A 270 -0.51 7.49 5.48
C HIS A 270 0.25 7.08 6.75
N GLY A 271 0.92 8.03 7.39
CA GLY A 271 1.58 7.86 8.69
C GLY A 271 1.07 8.88 9.70
N MET A 272 0.56 8.41 10.84
CA MET A 272 0.11 9.23 11.97
C MET A 272 1.03 9.07 13.19
N PRO A 273 1.07 10.06 14.10
CA PRO A 273 1.94 10.02 15.28
C PRO A 273 1.67 8.79 16.15
N GLY A 274 2.74 8.15 16.61
CA GLY A 274 2.71 6.90 17.37
C GLY A 274 2.34 5.65 16.56
N SER A 275 2.22 5.77 15.23
CA SER A 275 1.71 4.74 14.31
C SER A 275 0.29 4.27 14.60
N GLN A 276 -0.57 4.28 13.57
CA GLN A 276 -1.96 3.85 13.66
C GLN A 276 -2.17 2.35 13.44
N ASN A 277 -1.16 1.63 12.94
CA ASN A 277 -1.27 0.22 12.55
C ASN A 277 -0.04 -0.64 12.93
N GLY A 278 1.06 -0.02 13.36
CA GLY A 278 2.30 -0.68 13.75
C GLY A 278 3.08 -1.28 12.57
N ASP A 279 2.73 -0.91 11.34
CA ASP A 279 3.33 -1.39 10.10
C ASP A 279 4.35 -0.38 9.54
N GLN A 280 5.32 -0.85 8.75
CA GLN A 280 6.27 0.04 8.06
C GLN A 280 5.55 1.09 7.19
N SER A 281 4.36 0.77 6.67
CA SER A 281 3.55 1.71 5.87
C SER A 281 3.10 2.94 6.66
N SER A 282 3.07 2.89 7.99
CA SER A 282 2.83 4.08 8.81
C SER A 282 4.08 4.92 9.10
N GLY A 283 5.25 4.46 8.64
CA GLY A 283 6.56 5.05 8.92
C GLY A 283 7.30 4.41 10.12
N HIS A 284 6.61 3.62 10.95
CA HIS A 284 7.19 2.96 12.12
C HIS A 284 6.63 1.55 12.33
N ASN A 285 7.47 0.54 12.13
CA ASN A 285 7.16 -0.86 12.36
C ASN A 285 7.37 -1.21 13.84
N THR A 286 6.26 -1.43 14.55
CA THR A 286 6.28 -1.81 15.97
C THR A 286 6.13 -3.30 16.20
N SER A 287 6.01 -4.12 15.14
CA SER A 287 5.60 -5.53 15.21
C SER A 287 6.57 -6.44 15.99
N SER A 288 7.85 -6.08 16.04
CA SER A 288 8.89 -6.81 16.80
C SER A 288 9.25 -6.13 18.13
N SER A 289 8.64 -4.98 18.43
CA SER A 289 8.97 -4.16 19.58
C SER A 289 8.03 -4.43 20.76
N SER A 290 8.46 -4.10 21.98
CA SER A 290 7.53 -3.99 23.12
C SER A 290 6.61 -2.77 23.03
N GLN A 291 6.86 -1.87 22.07
CA GLN A 291 6.02 -0.70 21.82
C GLN A 291 4.75 -1.15 21.10
N LYS A 292 3.62 -0.60 21.53
CA LYS A 292 2.30 -0.86 20.92
C LYS A 292 1.93 0.32 20.02
N ILE A 293 0.99 0.09 19.11
CA ILE A 293 0.27 1.12 18.35
C ILE A 293 -0.14 2.25 19.30
N GLY A 294 0.46 3.42 19.12
CA GLY A 294 0.38 4.57 20.03
C GLY A 294 -0.58 5.67 19.58
N TRP A 295 -1.12 5.57 18.36
CA TRP A 295 -1.97 6.61 17.76
C TRP A 295 -3.22 6.96 18.58
N PHE A 296 -3.77 6.01 19.34
CA PHE A 296 -4.99 6.19 20.12
C PHE A 296 -4.82 7.03 21.41
N SER A 297 -3.63 7.59 21.69
CA SER A 297 -3.46 8.50 22.82
C SER A 297 -4.02 9.90 22.51
N ASP A 298 -4.50 10.61 23.54
CA ASP A 298 -5.04 11.97 23.39
C ASP A 298 -4.06 12.91 22.67
N THR A 299 -2.77 12.85 23.02
CA THR A 299 -1.72 13.66 22.40
C THR A 299 -1.60 13.37 20.91
N ASN A 300 -1.54 12.09 20.53
CA ASN A 300 -1.38 11.71 19.13
C ASN A 300 -2.64 12.02 18.31
N GLN A 301 -3.83 11.90 18.89
CA GLN A 301 -5.08 12.34 18.25
C GLN A 301 -5.11 13.87 18.02
N GLN A 302 -4.64 14.66 18.99
CA GLN A 302 -4.52 16.11 18.83
C GLN A 302 -3.55 16.51 17.71
N ILE A 303 -2.36 15.89 17.67
CA ILE A 303 -1.37 16.12 16.61
C ILE A 303 -1.93 15.67 15.25
N SER A 304 -2.64 14.54 15.19
CA SER A 304 -3.28 14.06 13.96
C SER A 304 -4.29 15.07 13.42
N MET A 305 -5.15 15.63 14.28
CA MET A 305 -6.09 16.68 13.87
C MET A 305 -5.39 17.98 13.48
N GLN A 306 -4.25 18.33 14.10
CA GLN A 306 -3.42 19.46 13.66
C GLN A 306 -2.86 19.21 12.27
N ALA A 307 -2.39 17.99 11.99
CA ALA A 307 -1.88 17.61 10.67
C ALA A 307 -2.96 17.70 9.58
N ILE A 308 -4.19 17.23 9.85
CA ILE A 308 -5.32 17.38 8.92
C ILE A 308 -5.59 18.86 8.61
N ASN A 309 -5.67 19.71 9.64
CA ASN A 309 -5.92 21.14 9.44
C ASN A 309 -4.76 21.84 8.71
N ALA A 310 -3.52 21.42 8.96
CA ALA A 310 -2.34 21.94 8.28
C ALA A 310 -2.30 21.51 6.81
N ALA A 311 -2.64 20.25 6.49
CA ALA A 311 -2.78 19.76 5.13
C ALA A 311 -3.87 20.53 4.37
N ILE A 312 -5.05 20.73 4.97
CA ILE A 312 -6.12 21.57 4.40
C ILE A 312 -5.60 22.99 4.10
N SER A 313 -4.90 23.61 5.06
CA SER A 313 -4.37 24.96 4.91
C SER A 313 -3.32 25.05 3.79
N PHE A 314 -2.45 24.06 3.70
CA PHE A 314 -1.47 23.93 2.60
C PHE A 314 -2.16 23.82 1.24
N ILE A 315 -3.16 22.95 1.13
CA ILE A 315 -3.92 22.75 -0.12
C ILE A 315 -4.62 24.05 -0.53
N GLN A 316 -5.33 24.70 0.39
CA GLN A 316 -6.04 25.96 0.12
C GLN A 316 -5.09 27.11 -0.23
N GLY A 317 -3.87 27.10 0.31
CA GLY A 317 -2.83 28.07 -0.01
C GLY A 317 -2.15 27.84 -1.36
N SER A 318 -2.36 26.69 -2.00
CA SER A 318 -1.75 26.37 -3.29
C SER A 318 -2.50 27.03 -4.46
N ASN A 319 -1.75 27.56 -5.43
CA ASN A 319 -2.31 28.00 -6.71
C ASN A 319 -2.90 26.84 -7.54
N TYR A 320 -2.59 25.59 -7.18
CA TYR A 320 -3.13 24.38 -7.80
C TYR A 320 -4.17 23.67 -6.92
N SER A 321 -4.78 24.37 -5.95
CA SER A 321 -5.75 23.77 -5.00
C SER A 321 -6.85 22.91 -5.65
N SER A 322 -7.30 23.26 -6.86
CA SER A 322 -8.30 22.48 -7.61
C SER A 322 -7.85 21.08 -8.07
N VAL A 323 -6.54 20.80 -8.04
CA VAL A 323 -5.98 19.48 -8.36
C VAL A 323 -6.29 18.48 -7.26
N VAL A 324 -6.45 18.92 -6.01
CA VAL A 324 -6.69 18.01 -4.90
C VAL A 324 -8.17 17.62 -4.86
N ASN A 325 -8.47 16.35 -5.10
CA ASN A 325 -9.85 15.85 -5.13
C ASN A 325 -10.33 15.28 -3.80
N SER A 326 -9.42 14.89 -2.90
CA SER A 326 -9.77 14.34 -1.59
C SER A 326 -8.59 14.29 -0.63
N ILE A 327 -8.91 14.10 0.65
CA ILE A 327 -7.96 13.72 1.70
C ILE A 327 -8.37 12.35 2.29
N GLY A 328 -7.49 11.37 2.20
CA GLY A 328 -7.53 10.15 3.02
C GLY A 328 -7.15 10.53 4.46
N ILE A 329 -8.11 10.49 5.37
CA ILE A 329 -7.95 11.14 6.69
C ILE A 329 -7.03 10.37 7.64
N VAL A 330 -6.91 9.06 7.45
CA VAL A 330 -5.87 8.21 8.05
C VAL A 330 -5.89 6.86 7.35
N ASN A 331 -4.73 6.42 6.91
CA ASN A 331 -4.55 5.11 6.28
C ASN A 331 -4.62 3.97 7.30
N GLU A 332 -5.42 2.95 7.02
CA GLU A 332 -5.31 1.63 7.68
C GLU A 332 -5.24 1.60 9.23
N PRO A 333 -5.97 2.43 10.01
CA PRO A 333 -5.86 2.35 11.47
C PRO A 333 -6.30 0.97 11.99
N ARG A 334 -5.67 0.45 13.04
CA ARG A 334 -5.98 -0.88 13.62
C ARG A 334 -6.56 -0.79 15.04
N PRO A 335 -7.78 -0.25 15.22
CA PRO A 335 -8.41 -0.22 16.54
C PRO A 335 -8.72 -1.61 17.09
N TRP A 336 -8.84 -2.62 16.22
CA TRP A 336 -9.17 -4.00 16.57
C TRP A 336 -7.97 -4.93 16.74
N ASP A 337 -6.75 -4.38 16.72
CA ASP A 337 -5.50 -5.15 16.77
C ASP A 337 -5.46 -6.20 17.90
N GLY A 338 -4.84 -7.35 17.63
CA GLY A 338 -4.75 -8.47 18.56
C GLY A 338 -4.04 -8.17 19.88
N SER A 339 -3.16 -7.16 19.90
CA SER A 339 -2.38 -6.76 21.08
C SER A 339 -3.18 -5.97 22.12
N PHE A 340 -4.41 -5.56 21.79
CA PHE A 340 -5.31 -4.83 22.66
C PHE A 340 -6.32 -5.76 23.35
N SER A 341 -6.59 -5.48 24.64
CA SER A 341 -7.74 -6.08 25.33
C SER A 341 -9.05 -5.66 24.67
N GLN A 342 -10.13 -6.43 24.86
CA GLN A 342 -11.43 -6.09 24.27
C GLN A 342 -11.92 -4.68 24.67
N SER A 343 -11.67 -4.25 25.91
CA SER A 343 -12.00 -2.89 26.36
C SER A 343 -11.22 -1.83 25.58
N GLN A 344 -9.93 -2.06 25.34
CA GLN A 344 -9.11 -1.15 24.53
C GLN A 344 -9.58 -1.13 23.08
N LYS A 345 -9.94 -2.27 22.49
CA LYS A 345 -10.49 -2.31 21.12
C LYS A 345 -11.73 -1.45 20.99
N ASN A 346 -12.66 -1.55 21.95
CA ASN A 346 -13.87 -0.74 21.96
C ASN A 346 -13.56 0.76 22.11
N SER A 347 -12.64 1.12 23.02
CA SER A 347 -12.20 2.52 23.20
C SER A 347 -11.51 3.06 21.95
N ASN A 348 -10.59 2.30 21.35
CA ASN A 348 -9.86 2.67 20.14
C ASN A 348 -10.80 2.83 18.94
N ALA A 349 -11.82 1.97 18.82
CA ALA A 349 -12.85 2.10 17.79
C ALA A 349 -13.68 3.38 17.97
N GLN A 350 -14.01 3.76 19.21
CA GLN A 350 -14.67 5.04 19.49
C GLN A 350 -13.77 6.24 19.14
N ILE A 351 -12.49 6.20 19.55
CA ILE A 351 -11.51 7.24 19.22
C ILE A 351 -11.39 7.42 17.69
N THR A 352 -11.35 6.30 16.96
CA THR A 352 -11.33 6.31 15.48
C THR A 352 -12.58 6.98 14.91
N ARG A 353 -13.77 6.66 15.43
CA ARG A 353 -15.03 7.29 15.02
C ARG A 353 -15.06 8.80 15.28
N ASP A 354 -14.59 9.22 16.45
CA ASP A 354 -14.54 10.63 16.83
C ASP A 354 -13.55 11.41 15.95
N PHE A 355 -12.39 10.82 15.66
CA PHE A 355 -11.43 11.36 14.71
C PHE A 355 -12.04 11.51 13.31
N TYR A 356 -12.73 10.48 12.81
CA TYR A 356 -13.37 10.52 11.49
C TYR A 356 -14.44 11.61 11.39
N GLU A 357 -15.26 11.78 12.42
CA GLU A 357 -16.26 12.85 12.44
C GLU A 357 -15.59 14.22 12.37
N ASN A 358 -14.58 14.46 13.21
CA ASN A 358 -13.88 15.74 13.27
C ASN A 358 -13.15 16.06 11.96
N ALA A 359 -12.44 15.09 11.39
CA ALA A 359 -11.74 15.26 10.11
C ALA A 359 -12.71 15.46 8.94
N TYR A 360 -13.82 14.72 8.89
CA TYR A 360 -14.88 14.92 7.89
C TYR A 360 -15.46 16.34 7.97
N GLN A 361 -15.78 16.84 9.16
CA GLN A 361 -16.32 18.20 9.32
C GLN A 361 -15.30 19.27 8.87
N ALA A 362 -14.01 19.09 9.19
CA ALA A 362 -12.95 19.98 8.74
C ALA A 362 -12.81 19.99 7.21
N CYS A 363 -12.72 18.81 6.59
CA CYS A 363 -12.60 18.65 5.13
C CYS A 363 -13.83 19.22 4.41
N LYS A 364 -15.04 18.88 4.87
CA LYS A 364 -16.30 19.40 4.32
C LYS A 364 -16.37 20.92 4.39
N LYS A 365 -16.00 21.52 5.53
CA LYS A 365 -15.95 22.98 5.69
C LYS A 365 -14.95 23.63 4.71
N ALA A 366 -13.85 22.95 4.43
CA ALA A 366 -12.85 23.38 3.45
C ALA A 366 -13.26 23.16 1.99
N GLY A 367 -14.36 22.44 1.74
CA GLY A 367 -14.81 22.08 0.41
C GLY A 367 -14.03 20.92 -0.23
N ILE A 368 -13.30 20.14 0.58
CA ILE A 368 -12.48 19.00 0.17
C ILE A 368 -13.14 17.70 0.66
N PRO A 369 -13.39 16.71 -0.19
CA PRO A 369 -13.91 15.41 0.24
C PRO A 369 -12.96 14.65 1.17
N ALA A 370 -13.51 13.97 2.17
CA ALA A 370 -12.80 13.06 3.07
C ALA A 370 -13.02 11.60 2.66
N ILE A 371 -11.96 10.80 2.69
CA ILE A 371 -11.98 9.36 2.49
C ILE A 371 -11.58 8.69 3.81
N PHE A 372 -12.36 7.71 4.29
CA PHE A 372 -12.10 7.02 5.57
C PHE A 372 -11.96 5.51 5.40
N HIS A 373 -10.88 4.96 5.94
CA HIS A 373 -10.64 3.51 5.99
C HIS A 373 -11.49 2.81 7.05
N HIS A 374 -11.94 1.59 6.77
CA HIS A 374 -12.81 0.83 7.70
C HIS A 374 -12.10 0.25 8.94
N GLY A 375 -10.79 0.43 9.03
CA GLY A 375 -9.96 0.07 10.19
C GLY A 375 -9.97 -1.41 10.58
N PHE A 376 -10.09 -2.30 9.60
CA PHE A 376 -10.04 -3.77 9.80
C PHE A 376 -10.97 -4.31 10.89
N TYR A 377 -12.23 -3.85 10.91
CA TYR A 377 -13.24 -4.40 11.79
C TYR A 377 -13.26 -5.93 11.76
N SER A 378 -13.06 -6.55 12.93
CA SER A 378 -12.91 -8.00 13.09
C SER A 378 -14.05 -8.64 13.89
N GLY A 379 -15.18 -7.95 14.03
CA GLY A 379 -16.36 -8.46 14.74
C GLY A 379 -17.30 -9.23 13.81
N SER A 380 -18.57 -9.36 14.22
CA SER A 380 -19.59 -10.05 13.42
C SER A 380 -20.06 -9.18 12.25
N GLY A 381 -20.07 -9.75 11.04
CA GLY A 381 -20.48 -9.05 9.82
C GLY A 381 -19.29 -8.49 9.04
N THR A 382 -19.59 -7.74 7.98
CA THR A 382 -18.58 -7.09 7.13
C THR A 382 -18.18 -5.72 7.70
N PRO A 383 -16.97 -5.22 7.39
CA PRO A 383 -16.58 -3.86 7.77
C PRO A 383 -17.55 -2.79 7.24
N ALA A 384 -18.04 -2.94 6.01
CA ALA A 384 -19.05 -2.05 5.45
C ALA A 384 -20.33 -2.00 6.31
N GLN A 385 -20.83 -3.14 6.78
CA GLN A 385 -21.99 -3.20 7.69
C GLN A 385 -21.73 -2.50 9.02
N TYR A 386 -20.52 -2.64 9.59
CA TYR A 386 -20.15 -1.98 10.83
C TYR A 386 -20.11 -0.44 10.72
N TRP A 387 -19.73 0.09 9.55
CA TRP A 387 -19.62 1.54 9.30
C TRP A 387 -20.85 2.17 8.66
N ALA A 388 -21.88 1.39 8.32
CA ALA A 388 -23.06 1.89 7.63
C ALA A 388 -23.80 2.98 8.42
N ASP A 389 -23.84 2.90 9.75
CA ASP A 389 -24.45 3.91 10.62
C ASP A 389 -23.69 5.24 10.60
N PHE A 390 -22.36 5.21 10.57
CA PHE A 390 -21.50 6.39 10.48
C PHE A 390 -21.63 7.09 9.13
N ALA A 391 -21.72 6.31 8.04
CA ALA A 391 -21.89 6.83 6.69
C ALA A 391 -23.30 7.38 6.42
N THR A 392 -24.33 6.81 7.07
CA THR A 392 -25.72 7.23 6.89
C THR A 392 -25.94 8.68 7.32
N GLY A 393 -26.57 9.47 6.45
CA GLY A 393 -26.86 10.89 6.69
C GLY A 393 -25.68 11.84 6.45
N LYS A 394 -24.52 11.32 6.02
CA LYS A 394 -23.39 12.13 5.57
C LYS A 394 -23.60 12.57 4.13
N ASP A 395 -22.93 13.66 3.74
CA ASP A 395 -23.02 14.18 2.38
C ASP A 395 -22.14 13.34 1.45
N PRO A 396 -22.72 12.59 0.49
CA PRO A 396 -21.97 11.68 -0.36
C PRO A 396 -21.01 12.38 -1.32
N ASN A 397 -21.09 13.72 -1.46
CA ASN A 397 -20.11 14.49 -2.21
C ASN A 397 -18.83 14.81 -1.39
N TYR A 398 -18.86 14.62 -0.07
CA TYR A 398 -17.76 15.00 0.84
C TYR A 398 -17.29 13.86 1.75
N LEU A 399 -17.88 12.68 1.65
CA LEU A 399 -17.42 11.49 2.35
C LEU A 399 -17.43 10.31 1.40
N ALA A 400 -16.38 9.50 1.44
CA ALA A 400 -16.34 8.18 0.82
C ALA A 400 -15.78 7.14 1.79
N TYR A 401 -16.29 5.92 1.69
CA TYR A 401 -15.77 4.75 2.39
C TYR A 401 -14.58 4.18 1.59
N GLU A 402 -13.54 3.80 2.30
CA GLU A 402 -12.32 3.23 1.74
C GLU A 402 -12.15 1.76 2.13
N ASP A 403 -11.74 0.93 1.17
CA ASP A 403 -11.40 -0.48 1.37
C ASP A 403 -10.10 -0.83 0.64
N HIS A 404 -9.33 -1.77 1.20
CA HIS A 404 -8.03 -2.24 0.69
C HIS A 404 -8.02 -3.77 0.46
N PRO A 405 -8.85 -4.30 -0.46
CA PRO A 405 -8.96 -5.72 -0.67
C PRO A 405 -7.81 -6.27 -1.51
N TYR A 406 -7.28 -7.44 -1.11
CA TYR A 406 -6.35 -8.26 -1.92
C TYR A 406 -6.87 -9.69 -2.05
N PRO A 407 -8.03 -9.90 -2.73
CA PRO A 407 -8.81 -11.12 -2.64
C PRO A 407 -8.18 -12.35 -3.31
N GLY A 408 -7.08 -12.17 -4.04
CA GLY A 408 -6.30 -13.23 -4.68
C GLY A 408 -5.03 -13.65 -3.93
N TRP A 409 -4.69 -12.98 -2.83
CA TRP A 409 -3.39 -13.20 -2.18
C TRP A 409 -3.44 -13.22 -0.66
N PHE A 410 -3.99 -12.21 0.01
CA PHE A 410 -4.06 -12.27 1.46
C PHE A 410 -5.12 -13.27 1.93
N THR A 411 -4.82 -13.95 3.04
CA THR A 411 -5.32 -15.27 3.43
C THR A 411 -6.83 -15.50 3.17
N PRO A 412 -7.19 -16.62 2.51
CA PRO A 412 -6.30 -17.64 1.96
C PRO A 412 -5.70 -17.24 0.60
N GLN A 413 -4.38 -17.39 0.45
CA GLN A 413 -3.75 -17.46 -0.88
C GLN A 413 -4.46 -18.55 -1.68
N ASN A 414 -4.96 -18.20 -2.86
CA ASN A 414 -5.81 -19.11 -3.62
C ASN A 414 -5.43 -19.10 -5.10
N THR A 415 -5.36 -20.29 -5.69
CA THR A 415 -5.07 -20.50 -7.11
C THR A 415 -6.35 -20.73 -7.92
N SER A 416 -7.53 -20.62 -7.31
CA SER A 416 -8.82 -20.79 -7.97
C SER A 416 -9.31 -19.47 -8.56
N ARG A 417 -9.40 -19.43 -9.90
CA ARG A 417 -9.94 -18.30 -10.66
C ARG A 417 -11.36 -17.93 -10.23
N SER A 418 -12.23 -18.92 -10.04
CA SER A 418 -13.62 -18.70 -9.61
C SER A 418 -13.72 -18.20 -8.17
N TYR A 419 -12.85 -18.67 -7.27
CA TYR A 419 -12.80 -18.17 -5.90
C TYR A 419 -12.45 -16.68 -5.87
N MET A 420 -11.39 -16.28 -6.59
CA MET A 420 -10.98 -14.88 -6.69
C MET A 420 -12.06 -14.00 -7.32
N GLN A 421 -12.67 -14.48 -8.41
CA GLN A 421 -13.79 -13.77 -9.03
C GLN A 421 -14.96 -13.57 -8.06
N ASN A 422 -15.36 -14.63 -7.35
CA ASN A 422 -16.44 -14.54 -6.37
C ASN A 422 -16.13 -13.55 -5.24
N ASN A 423 -14.90 -13.54 -4.73
CA ASN A 423 -14.48 -12.59 -3.70
C ASN A 423 -14.50 -11.14 -4.19
N VAL A 424 -13.97 -10.88 -5.40
CA VAL A 424 -14.07 -9.55 -6.02
C VAL A 424 -15.54 -9.13 -6.13
N CYS A 425 -16.42 -10.02 -6.58
CA CYS A 425 -17.83 -9.69 -6.70
C CYS A 425 -18.54 -9.47 -5.37
N GLN A 426 -18.15 -10.16 -4.30
CA GLN A 426 -18.69 -9.88 -2.98
C GLN A 426 -18.34 -8.46 -2.50
N ILE A 427 -17.11 -8.01 -2.77
CA ILE A 427 -16.68 -6.62 -2.46
C ILE A 427 -17.49 -5.63 -3.29
N VAL A 428 -17.57 -5.84 -4.60
CA VAL A 428 -18.34 -4.99 -5.53
C VAL A 428 -19.80 -4.86 -5.09
N GLN A 429 -20.45 -5.98 -4.76
CA GLN A 429 -21.82 -6.00 -4.27
C GLN A 429 -21.99 -5.33 -2.90
N GLY A 430 -20.94 -5.30 -2.08
CA GLY A 430 -20.93 -4.58 -0.80
C GLY A 430 -21.01 -3.06 -0.95
N GLY A 431 -20.54 -2.51 -2.08
CA GLY A 431 -20.66 -1.09 -2.41
C GLY A 431 -22.02 -0.69 -2.98
N VAL A 432 -22.81 -1.64 -3.50
CA VAL A 432 -24.11 -1.35 -4.12
C VAL A 432 -25.12 -0.90 -3.08
N GLY A 433 -25.57 0.35 -3.22
CA GLY A 433 -26.54 0.96 -2.30
C GLY A 433 -25.93 1.41 -0.95
N TYR A 434 -24.60 1.36 -0.81
CA TYR A 434 -23.94 1.93 0.36
C TYR A 434 -24.24 3.45 0.46
N PRO A 435 -24.40 4.03 1.68
CA PRO A 435 -24.87 5.42 1.83
C PRO A 435 -24.01 6.49 1.16
N VAL A 436 -22.71 6.22 0.99
CA VAL A 436 -21.74 7.09 0.32
C VAL A 436 -20.95 6.28 -0.71
N PRO A 437 -20.25 6.91 -1.66
CA PRO A 437 -19.38 6.19 -2.58
C PRO A 437 -18.34 5.35 -1.83
N MET A 438 -18.14 4.12 -2.29
CA MET A 438 -17.07 3.23 -1.87
C MET A 438 -15.95 3.34 -2.90
N ILE A 439 -14.73 3.62 -2.44
CA ILE A 439 -13.55 3.77 -3.29
C ILE A 439 -12.51 2.77 -2.82
N ILE A 440 -11.97 2.01 -3.76
CA ILE A 440 -10.94 1.01 -3.48
C ILE A 440 -9.57 1.63 -3.74
N THR A 441 -8.94 2.20 -2.72
CA THR A 441 -7.71 3.00 -2.87
C THR A 441 -6.42 2.20 -2.80
N GLU A 442 -6.52 0.92 -2.42
CA GLU A 442 -5.44 -0.05 -2.54
C GLU A 442 -5.98 -1.41 -2.98
N TRP A 443 -5.39 -1.92 -4.05
CA TRP A 443 -5.61 -3.25 -4.62
C TRP A 443 -4.49 -3.48 -5.63
N SER A 444 -4.20 -4.73 -6.00
CA SER A 444 -3.20 -5.00 -7.03
C SER A 444 -3.56 -6.17 -7.94
N SER A 445 -2.68 -6.48 -8.88
CA SER A 445 -2.83 -7.63 -9.78
C SER A 445 -2.35 -8.93 -9.13
N ILE A 446 -1.85 -8.88 -7.89
CA ILE A 446 -1.27 -10.04 -7.22
C ILE A 446 -2.29 -11.17 -7.06
N ASN A 447 -1.89 -12.37 -7.46
CA ASN A 447 -2.77 -13.53 -7.43
C ASN A 447 -1.98 -14.84 -7.39
N GLY A 448 -2.61 -15.91 -6.89
CA GLY A 448 -2.00 -17.24 -6.79
C GLY A 448 -1.94 -18.06 -8.09
N VAL A 449 -2.41 -17.57 -9.24
CA VAL A 449 -2.49 -18.35 -10.50
C VAL A 449 -1.23 -18.21 -11.35
N TYR A 450 -0.53 -17.07 -11.28
CA TYR A 450 0.73 -16.79 -11.99
C TYR A 450 0.66 -17.01 -13.51
N ASP A 451 -0.42 -16.54 -14.14
CA ASP A 451 -0.66 -16.60 -15.58
C ASP A 451 -1.00 -15.19 -16.10
N ASP A 452 -0.34 -14.72 -17.16
CA ASP A 452 -0.47 -13.33 -17.62
C ASP A 452 -1.88 -13.03 -18.16
N ASP A 453 -2.48 -13.99 -18.88
CA ASP A 453 -3.85 -13.86 -19.41
C ASP A 453 -4.87 -13.77 -18.28
N TRP A 454 -4.70 -14.61 -17.25
CA TRP A 454 -5.49 -14.49 -16.03
C TRP A 454 -5.23 -13.20 -15.27
N THR A 455 -3.97 -12.80 -15.11
CA THR A 455 -3.61 -11.57 -14.38
C THR A 455 -4.25 -10.35 -15.03
N ARG A 456 -4.27 -10.29 -16.36
CA ARG A 456 -5.04 -9.31 -17.15
C ARG A 456 -6.53 -9.38 -16.87
N THR A 457 -7.12 -10.58 -16.96
CA THR A 457 -8.55 -10.79 -16.70
C THR A 457 -8.94 -10.35 -15.28
N TYR A 458 -8.15 -10.72 -14.28
CA TYR A 458 -8.35 -10.40 -12.87
C TYR A 458 -8.18 -8.90 -12.58
N THR A 459 -7.17 -8.27 -13.18
CA THR A 459 -6.94 -6.82 -13.08
C THR A 459 -8.13 -6.04 -13.66
N ASN A 460 -8.60 -6.45 -14.84
CA ASN A 460 -9.73 -5.83 -15.51
C ASN A 460 -11.04 -6.04 -14.75
N LEU A 461 -11.27 -7.24 -14.20
CA LEU A 461 -12.41 -7.55 -13.35
C LEU A 461 -12.48 -6.62 -12.13
N GLN A 462 -11.36 -6.43 -11.42
CA GLN A 462 -11.27 -5.55 -10.26
C GLN A 462 -11.53 -4.09 -10.65
N ALA A 463 -10.81 -3.56 -11.63
CA ALA A 463 -10.97 -2.17 -12.07
C ALA A 463 -12.41 -1.85 -12.53
N ALA A 464 -13.03 -2.75 -13.31
CA ALA A 464 -14.40 -2.61 -13.77
C ALA A 464 -15.41 -2.72 -12.62
N GLY A 465 -15.22 -3.69 -11.73
CA GLY A 465 -16.13 -3.93 -10.61
C GLY A 465 -16.11 -2.79 -9.59
N TYR A 466 -14.93 -2.30 -9.21
CA TYR A 466 -14.80 -1.20 -8.24
C TYR A 466 -15.36 0.13 -8.78
N ALA A 467 -15.44 0.25 -10.11
CA ALA A 467 -16.06 1.37 -10.79
C ALA A 467 -17.60 1.39 -10.70
N TRP A 468 -18.26 0.34 -10.21
CA TRP A 468 -19.69 0.34 -9.85
C TRP A 468 -20.05 1.28 -8.68
N SER A 469 -19.04 1.87 -8.05
CA SER A 469 -19.19 2.84 -6.97
C SER A 469 -18.32 4.07 -7.26
N GLY A 470 -17.37 4.41 -6.38
CA GLY A 470 -16.49 5.56 -6.56
C GLY A 470 -15.26 5.31 -7.43
N GLY A 471 -14.97 4.06 -7.80
CA GLY A 471 -13.79 3.68 -8.56
C GLY A 471 -12.66 3.15 -7.68
N SER A 472 -11.43 3.21 -8.19
CA SER A 472 -10.28 2.61 -7.53
C SER A 472 -8.94 3.27 -7.86
N VAL A 473 -7.95 3.03 -7.00
CA VAL A 473 -6.56 3.43 -7.18
C VAL A 473 -5.68 2.21 -6.91
N PHE A 474 -4.85 1.83 -7.88
CA PHE A 474 -4.00 0.67 -7.83
C PHE A 474 -2.82 0.88 -6.86
N TRP A 475 -2.53 -0.12 -6.04
CA TRP A 475 -1.34 -0.19 -5.21
C TRP A 475 -0.30 -1.08 -5.90
N SER A 476 0.79 -0.56 -6.45
CA SER A 476 1.31 0.81 -6.42
C SER A 476 1.77 1.25 -7.82
N PHE A 477 2.21 2.51 -7.95
CA PHE A 477 2.81 3.04 -9.18
C PHE A 477 3.99 2.18 -9.64
N LYS A 478 4.92 1.86 -8.72
CA LYS A 478 6.15 1.13 -9.03
C LYS A 478 6.69 0.41 -7.80
N THR A 479 7.29 -0.74 -8.05
CA THR A 479 8.16 -1.48 -7.13
C THR A 479 9.47 -1.81 -7.85
N THR A 480 10.52 -2.19 -7.13
CA THR A 480 11.79 -2.67 -7.71
C THR A 480 12.06 -4.11 -7.35
N HIS A 481 12.69 -4.84 -8.27
CA HIS A 481 13.30 -6.13 -7.98
C HIS A 481 14.44 -5.97 -6.97
N SER A 482 14.66 -6.99 -6.15
CA SER A 482 15.59 -6.95 -5.03
C SER A 482 16.49 -8.18 -5.07
N LYS A 483 17.77 -8.02 -4.73
CA LYS A 483 18.68 -9.15 -4.46
C LYS A 483 18.65 -9.56 -2.99
N THR A 484 18.21 -8.66 -2.10
CA THR A 484 18.11 -8.91 -0.66
C THR A 484 16.90 -9.79 -0.33
N GLN A 485 15.74 -9.53 -0.96
CA GLN A 485 14.45 -10.23 -0.79
C GLN A 485 14.15 -10.65 0.67
N VAL A 486 14.33 -9.73 1.62
CA VAL A 486 13.94 -9.94 3.03
C VAL A 486 12.50 -9.47 3.24
N LEU A 487 12.17 -8.26 2.78
CA LEU A 487 10.80 -7.76 2.70
C LEU A 487 10.28 -7.69 1.27
N ALA A 488 11.15 -7.45 0.29
CA ALA A 488 10.73 -7.45 -1.10
C ALA A 488 10.24 -8.85 -1.51
N LEU A 489 9.12 -8.88 -2.21
CA LEU A 489 8.59 -10.12 -2.76
C LEU A 489 9.46 -10.62 -3.93
N PRO A 490 9.35 -11.90 -4.31
CA PRO A 490 9.88 -12.40 -5.58
C PRO A 490 9.50 -11.50 -6.77
N ASP A 491 10.41 -11.37 -7.73
CA ASP A 491 10.29 -10.41 -8.85
C ASP A 491 8.95 -10.50 -9.60
N ASN A 492 8.46 -11.72 -9.83
CA ASN A 492 7.19 -11.95 -10.51
C ASN A 492 5.97 -11.43 -9.73
N LEU A 493 6.06 -11.36 -8.40
CA LEU A 493 5.03 -10.78 -7.54
C LEU A 493 5.19 -9.26 -7.40
N GLN A 494 6.43 -8.76 -7.37
CA GLN A 494 6.69 -7.32 -7.43
C GLN A 494 6.10 -6.71 -8.71
N ASP A 495 6.25 -7.40 -9.84
CA ASP A 495 5.68 -6.96 -11.12
C ASP A 495 4.15 -6.82 -11.06
N MET A 496 3.47 -7.67 -10.28
CA MET A 496 2.02 -7.60 -10.06
C MET A 496 1.59 -6.46 -9.12
N TYR A 497 2.53 -5.82 -8.42
CA TYR A 497 2.33 -4.60 -7.63
C TYR A 497 2.78 -3.33 -8.37
N SER A 498 3.39 -3.45 -9.56
CA SER A 498 3.95 -2.31 -10.29
C SER A 498 3.06 -1.92 -11.47
N ALA A 499 2.27 -0.84 -11.31
CA ALA A 499 1.45 -0.32 -12.40
C ALA A 499 2.29 0.01 -13.65
N VAL A 500 3.49 0.55 -13.49
CA VAL A 500 4.42 0.80 -14.62
C VAL A 500 4.74 -0.50 -15.37
N THR A 501 5.06 -1.57 -14.66
CA THR A 501 5.36 -2.87 -15.28
C THR A 501 4.13 -3.38 -16.02
N LEU A 502 2.96 -3.32 -15.41
CA LEU A 502 1.71 -3.83 -15.97
C LEU A 502 1.19 -3.01 -17.15
N ILE A 503 1.41 -1.70 -17.17
CA ILE A 503 1.10 -0.84 -18.34
C ILE A 503 2.04 -1.20 -19.50
N ASN A 504 3.32 -1.41 -19.23
CA ASN A 504 4.32 -1.72 -20.26
C ASN A 504 4.16 -3.13 -20.84
N SER A 505 3.75 -4.11 -20.03
CA SER A 505 3.37 -5.45 -20.52
C SER A 505 1.97 -5.48 -21.15
N GLY A 506 1.25 -4.36 -21.07
CA GLY A 506 -0.11 -4.19 -21.56
C GLY A 506 -1.17 -4.87 -20.71
N VAL A 507 -0.83 -5.51 -19.57
CA VAL A 507 -1.80 -6.11 -18.64
C VAL A 507 -2.83 -5.10 -18.17
N ILE A 508 -2.39 -3.88 -17.84
CA ILE A 508 -3.28 -2.71 -17.72
C ILE A 508 -3.45 -2.12 -19.13
N PRO A 509 -4.64 -2.22 -19.75
CA PRO A 509 -4.86 -1.75 -21.10
C PRO A 509 -4.96 -0.22 -21.15
N LYS A 510 -4.66 0.36 -22.31
CA LYS A 510 -4.84 1.79 -22.57
C LYS A 510 -6.22 2.06 -23.15
N PRO A 511 -6.90 3.15 -22.76
CA PRO A 511 -8.18 3.53 -23.37
C PRO A 511 -8.00 3.90 -24.84
N SER A 512 -9.05 3.69 -25.64
CA SER A 512 -9.08 4.16 -27.02
C SER A 512 -9.20 5.69 -27.07
N ALA A 513 -8.73 6.30 -28.16
CA ALA A 513 -8.88 7.75 -28.36
C ALA A 513 -10.37 8.14 -28.31
N ASN A 514 -10.71 9.07 -27.42
CA ASN A 514 -12.08 9.58 -27.12
C ASN A 514 -12.98 8.68 -26.28
N GLN A 515 -12.50 7.54 -25.77
CA GLN A 515 -13.26 6.75 -24.81
C GLN A 515 -13.33 7.49 -23.46
N THR A 516 -14.53 7.66 -22.91
CA THR A 516 -14.65 8.25 -21.57
C THR A 516 -14.12 7.28 -20.51
N ASN A 517 -13.78 7.80 -19.33
CA ASN A 517 -13.32 6.99 -18.19
C ASN A 517 -14.29 5.84 -17.88
N LYS A 518 -15.58 6.14 -17.77
CA LYS A 518 -16.62 5.12 -17.56
C LYS A 518 -16.72 4.12 -18.70
N GLN A 519 -16.78 4.58 -19.95
CA GLN A 519 -16.83 3.67 -21.11
C GLN A 519 -15.63 2.73 -21.17
N PHE A 520 -14.46 3.21 -20.73
CA PHE A 520 -13.25 2.41 -20.63
C PHE A 520 -13.37 1.32 -19.56
N LEU A 521 -13.77 1.69 -18.34
CA LEU A 521 -13.92 0.77 -17.22
C LEU A 521 -15.04 -0.25 -17.45
N GLU A 522 -16.18 0.19 -18.00
CA GLU A 522 -17.27 -0.68 -18.42
C GLU A 522 -16.82 -1.67 -19.49
N ALA A 523 -16.02 -1.24 -20.47
CA ALA A 523 -15.52 -2.14 -21.51
C ALA A 523 -14.56 -3.23 -20.98
N GLN A 524 -13.95 -3.03 -19.79
CA GLN A 524 -13.10 -4.05 -19.17
C GLN A 524 -13.91 -5.20 -18.56
N SER A 525 -15.24 -5.07 -18.45
CA SER A 525 -16.12 -6.02 -17.75
C SER A 525 -16.51 -7.29 -18.53
N GLY A 526 -15.84 -7.56 -19.67
CA GLY A 526 -16.28 -8.28 -20.89
C GLY A 526 -17.08 -9.61 -20.88
N ALA A 527 -17.61 -10.14 -19.79
CA ALA A 527 -18.68 -11.16 -19.76
C ALA A 527 -19.09 -11.43 -18.29
N ASP A 528 -20.34 -11.13 -17.90
CA ASP A 528 -20.97 -11.53 -16.62
C ASP A 528 -20.13 -11.37 -15.34
N THR A 529 -19.37 -10.27 -15.25
CA THR A 529 -18.23 -10.20 -14.33
C THR A 529 -18.60 -10.08 -12.85
N CYS A 530 -19.64 -9.34 -12.46
CA CYS A 530 -20.23 -9.39 -11.11
C CYS A 530 -21.76 -9.18 -11.11
N GLY A 531 -22.37 -9.23 -12.29
CA GLY A 531 -23.76 -8.84 -12.57
C GLY A 531 -23.85 -7.65 -13.54
N GLN A 532 -25.00 -6.98 -13.57
CA GLN A 532 -25.23 -5.79 -14.39
C GLN A 532 -24.75 -4.53 -13.66
N TRP A 533 -24.07 -3.63 -14.38
CA TRP A 533 -23.64 -2.33 -13.84
C TRP A 533 -24.84 -1.59 -13.23
N PRO A 534 -24.81 -1.21 -11.94
CA PRO A 534 -25.95 -0.62 -11.27
C PRO A 534 -26.18 0.82 -11.74
N VAL A 535 -27.45 1.25 -11.76
CA VAL A 535 -27.75 2.69 -11.81
C VAL A 535 -27.45 3.25 -10.42
N GLU A 536 -26.36 3.97 -10.30
CA GLU A 536 -25.95 4.58 -9.05
C GLU A 536 -26.82 5.79 -8.73
N SER A 537 -27.25 5.90 -7.47
CA SER A 537 -27.87 7.11 -6.96
C SER A 537 -27.51 7.27 -5.50
N TRP A 538 -26.55 8.16 -5.20
CA TRP A 538 -26.35 8.65 -3.84
C TRP A 538 -27.20 9.90 -3.65
N THR A 539 -28.47 9.69 -3.33
CA THR A 539 -29.29 10.78 -2.81
C THR A 539 -28.90 10.99 -1.36
N ASN A 540 -28.60 12.22 -0.95
CA ASN A 540 -28.39 12.58 0.47
C ASN A 540 -29.56 12.01 1.29
N PRO A 541 -29.38 10.90 2.04
CA PRO A 541 -30.49 10.30 2.73
C PRO A 541 -30.77 11.22 3.92
N SER A 542 -31.99 11.77 3.97
CA SER A 542 -32.43 12.50 5.14
C SER A 542 -32.18 11.65 6.39
N THR A 543 -31.96 12.28 7.55
CA THR A 543 -31.87 11.59 8.85
C THR A 543 -33.13 10.78 9.21
N GLN A 544 -34.14 10.77 8.33
CA GLN A 544 -35.39 10.06 8.44
C GLN A 544 -35.59 9.12 7.23
N GLY A 545 -34.92 7.97 7.27
CA GLY A 545 -35.50 6.73 6.74
C GLY A 545 -35.19 6.37 5.28
N ALA A 546 -34.14 5.59 5.10
CA ALA A 546 -34.18 4.34 4.35
C ALA A 546 -32.99 3.49 4.84
N GLY A 547 -33.27 2.45 5.63
CA GLY A 547 -32.23 1.55 6.11
C GLY A 547 -31.55 0.84 4.95
N TYR A 548 -30.23 0.79 4.96
CA TYR A 548 -29.44 -0.08 4.11
C TYR A 548 -29.83 -1.54 4.37
N SER A 549 -30.77 -2.09 3.59
CA SER A 549 -31.04 -3.52 3.57
C SER A 549 -30.03 -4.12 2.60
N GLY A 550 -28.93 -4.71 3.09
CA GLY A 550 -27.90 -5.37 2.29
C GLY A 550 -28.49 -6.46 1.40
N ARG A 551 -28.98 -6.07 0.22
CA ARG A 551 -29.78 -6.91 -0.66
C ARG A 551 -28.80 -7.73 -1.50
N ARG A 552 -28.33 -8.86 -0.95
CA ARG A 552 -27.77 -9.94 -1.77
C ARG A 552 -28.85 -10.33 -2.78
N ARG A 553 -28.66 -10.01 -4.06
CA ARG A 553 -29.36 -10.70 -5.14
C ARG A 553 -28.70 -12.08 -5.22
N SER A 554 -29.40 -13.12 -4.80
CA SER A 554 -28.93 -14.51 -4.94
C SER A 554 -28.67 -14.79 -6.42
N LEU A 555 -27.43 -15.11 -6.78
CA LEU A 555 -26.99 -15.49 -8.12
C LEU A 555 -27.47 -16.91 -8.53
N GLU A 556 -28.62 -17.37 -8.02
CA GLU A 556 -29.12 -18.74 -8.27
C GLU A 556 -30.18 -18.87 -9.36
N GLU A 557 -30.61 -17.79 -10.02
CA GLU A 557 -31.60 -17.87 -11.10
C GLU A 557 -31.00 -17.59 -12.48
N SER A 558 -30.20 -18.53 -13.00
CA SER A 558 -30.16 -18.85 -14.44
C SER A 558 -29.31 -20.10 -14.72
N VAL A 559 -29.71 -21.26 -14.18
CA VAL A 559 -29.37 -22.53 -14.81
C VAL A 559 -30.67 -23.28 -15.01
N SER A 560 -31.15 -23.25 -16.26
CA SER A 560 -32.31 -24.00 -16.73
C SER A 560 -32.17 -25.47 -16.37
N SER A 561 -33.11 -25.94 -15.55
CA SER A 561 -33.23 -27.30 -15.04
C SER A 561 -33.77 -28.27 -16.09
N ASP A 562 -33.09 -28.43 -17.22
CA ASP A 562 -33.51 -29.35 -18.30
C ASP A 562 -32.41 -30.27 -18.86
N GLU A 563 -31.23 -30.38 -18.21
CA GLU A 563 -30.21 -31.39 -18.56
C GLU A 563 -29.74 -32.25 -17.37
N MET A 564 -30.62 -32.53 -16.41
CA MET A 564 -30.36 -33.49 -15.33
C MET A 564 -31.27 -34.73 -15.39
N LEU A 565 -31.58 -35.21 -16.59
CA LEU A 565 -32.26 -36.50 -16.80
C LEU A 565 -31.71 -37.23 -18.02
N MET A 566 -30.44 -37.64 -17.99
CA MET A 566 -29.96 -38.82 -18.73
C MET A 566 -28.58 -39.22 -18.22
N GLY A 567 -28.45 -40.41 -17.63
CA GLY A 567 -27.13 -40.98 -17.35
C GLY A 567 -26.93 -41.91 -16.16
N LYS A 568 -27.95 -42.26 -15.35
CA LYS A 568 -27.85 -43.48 -14.53
C LYS A 568 -28.26 -44.68 -15.38
N ARG A 569 -27.28 -45.36 -15.99
CA ARG A 569 -27.36 -46.80 -16.30
C ARG A 569 -26.01 -47.36 -16.82
N ARG A 570 -25.56 -48.42 -16.10
CA ARG A 570 -24.66 -49.52 -16.50
C ARG A 570 -23.16 -49.21 -16.55
N LEU A 571 -22.25 -50.08 -16.14
CA LEU A 571 -22.25 -51.41 -15.48
C LEU A 571 -20.78 -51.66 -15.08
N ASP A 572 -20.63 -52.43 -14.01
CA ASP A 572 -19.46 -53.23 -13.58
C ASP A 572 -18.20 -52.54 -13.01
#